data_AF-A0A2V3HLH9-F1
#
_entry.id   AF-A0A2V3HLH9-F1
#
_cell.length_a   1.000
_cell.length_b   1.000
_cell.length_c   1.000
_cell.angle_alpha   90.00
_cell.angle_beta   90.00
_cell.angle_gamma   90.00
#
_symmetry.space_group_name_H-M   'P 1'
#
loop_
_entity.id
_entity.type
_entity.pdbx_description
1 polymer ?
#
loop_
_entity_poly.entity_id
_entity_poly.type
_entity_poly.pdbx_seq_one_letter_code
_entity_poly.pdbx_strand_id
1 'polypeptide(L)'
;MLLLNSRRREDDEEFEEENLFDDEEAVSPVIATILLVAITVVLAGVIYVWAGSLADTNVKGVPRMTFQAEANTADADQANWFWMIKATYAATPLATQAIVVSVQWTNASGQQFYQTQMAPYPGGDSEMVYGRVPSNSPNMITFFDDLDCASGPCITTFNEGDRIYIRMNDNDGLIQNLEIHVQYKVPRGAAYVLKQYDATPNSIR
;
A
#
# COMPACT_ATOMS: atom_id res chain seq x y z
N MET A 1 -46.00 27.32 -73.82
CA MET A 1 -47.09 28.05 -73.13
C MET A 1 -47.25 27.41 -71.77
N LEU A 2 -46.60 28.02 -70.77
CA LEU A 2 -46.85 27.80 -69.35
C LEU A 2 -48.27 28.27 -69.02
N LEU A 3 -48.86 27.68 -67.97
CA LEU A 3 -49.89 28.20 -67.05
C LEU A 3 -51.02 27.19 -66.87
N LEU A 4 -51.07 26.56 -65.69
CA LEU A 4 -52.25 26.22 -64.88
C LEU A 4 -51.89 25.07 -63.92
N ASN A 5 -51.09 25.38 -62.91
CA ASN A 5 -50.96 24.53 -61.72
C ASN A 5 -50.67 25.40 -60.48
N SER A 6 -51.58 26.31 -60.15
CA SER A 6 -51.35 27.28 -59.06
C SER A 6 -52.63 27.82 -58.43
N ARG A 7 -53.62 26.96 -58.08
CA ARG A 7 -54.76 27.36 -57.21
C ARG A 7 -55.39 26.19 -56.42
N ARG A 8 -54.60 25.25 -55.90
CA ARG A 8 -55.15 24.26 -54.94
C ARG A 8 -54.07 23.58 -54.09
N ARG A 9 -53.25 24.37 -53.37
CA ARG A 9 -52.32 23.87 -52.35
C ARG A 9 -51.68 25.02 -51.53
N GLU A 10 -52.48 25.89 -50.94
CA GLU A 10 -51.95 26.94 -50.04
C GLU A 10 -52.68 27.04 -48.69
N ASP A 11 -53.71 26.24 -48.39
CA ASP A 11 -54.53 26.44 -47.18
C ASP A 11 -54.35 25.36 -46.09
N ASP A 12 -53.42 24.39 -46.24
CA ASP A 12 -53.19 23.32 -45.24
C ASP A 12 -51.78 23.38 -44.60
N GLU A 13 -50.94 24.37 -44.94
CA GLU A 13 -49.58 24.54 -44.37
C GLU A 13 -49.48 25.66 -43.32
N GLU A 14 -50.60 26.30 -42.93
CA GLU A 14 -50.59 27.44 -41.98
C GLU A 14 -50.89 27.05 -40.52
N PHE A 15 -51.07 25.77 -40.17
CA PHE A 15 -51.51 25.36 -38.82
C PHE A 15 -50.52 24.52 -37.99
N GLU A 16 -49.26 24.36 -38.41
CA GLU A 16 -48.26 23.57 -37.66
C GLU A 16 -46.90 24.28 -37.46
N GLU A 17 -46.83 25.61 -37.54
CA GLU A 17 -45.62 26.39 -37.18
C GLU A 17 -45.78 27.26 -35.91
N GLU A 18 -46.80 27.00 -35.07
CA GLU A 18 -47.10 27.84 -33.90
C GLU A 18 -46.88 27.12 -32.54
N ASN A 19 -45.94 26.16 -32.44
CA ASN A 19 -45.63 25.48 -31.17
C ASN A 19 -44.13 25.23 -30.91
N LEU A 20 -43.22 25.96 -31.56
CA LEU A 20 -41.76 25.84 -31.33
C LEU A 20 -41.07 27.16 -30.94
N PHE A 21 -41.84 28.24 -30.74
CA PHE A 21 -41.34 29.57 -30.41
C PHE A 21 -41.84 30.13 -29.08
N ASP A 22 -42.37 29.30 -28.17
CA ASP A 22 -42.82 29.74 -26.83
C ASP A 22 -41.95 29.20 -25.67
N ASP A 23 -40.85 28.49 -25.97
CA ASP A 23 -39.85 28.03 -24.97
C ASP A 23 -38.66 29.00 -24.84
N GLU A 24 -38.73 30.19 -25.44
CA GLU A 24 -37.80 31.30 -25.21
C GLU A 24 -38.40 32.36 -24.27
N GLU A 25 -39.33 31.95 -23.38
CA GLU A 25 -39.71 32.80 -22.25
C GLU A 25 -38.45 33.14 -21.46
N ALA A 26 -38.03 34.40 -21.57
CA ALA A 26 -36.83 34.92 -20.96
C ALA A 26 -36.89 34.66 -19.46
N VAL A 27 -36.18 33.62 -19.01
CA VAL A 27 -36.10 33.26 -17.60
C VAL A 27 -35.71 34.52 -16.84
N SER A 28 -36.61 34.99 -15.97
CA SER A 28 -36.42 36.30 -15.35
C SER A 28 -35.05 36.36 -14.66
N PRO A 29 -34.37 37.51 -14.65
CA PRO A 29 -33.01 37.61 -14.11
C PRO A 29 -32.86 37.03 -12.70
N VAL A 30 -33.91 37.12 -11.89
CA VAL A 30 -33.95 36.56 -10.53
C VAL A 30 -34.12 35.03 -10.57
N ILE A 31 -35.06 34.51 -11.36
CA ILE A 31 -35.31 33.06 -11.46
C ILE A 31 -34.08 32.36 -12.04
N ALA A 32 -33.43 32.97 -13.03
CA ALA A 32 -32.20 32.45 -13.63
C ALA A 32 -31.09 32.27 -12.58
N THR A 33 -30.91 33.25 -11.70
CA THR A 33 -29.91 33.15 -10.63
C THR A 33 -30.25 32.09 -9.58
N ILE A 34 -31.53 31.93 -9.22
CA ILE A 34 -31.95 30.90 -8.26
C ILE A 34 -31.70 29.50 -8.83
N LEU A 35 -32.06 29.25 -10.09
CA LEU A 35 -31.83 27.96 -10.74
C LEU A 35 -30.33 27.66 -10.88
N LEU A 36 -29.54 28.66 -11.24
CA LEU A 36 -28.08 28.54 -11.35
C LEU A 36 -27.44 28.23 -9.99
N VAL A 37 -27.84 28.92 -8.92
CA VAL A 37 -27.33 28.67 -7.57
C VAL A 37 -27.78 27.29 -7.07
N ALA A 38 -29.02 26.89 -7.34
CA ALA A 38 -29.52 25.58 -6.95
C ALA A 38 -28.71 24.43 -7.58
N ILE A 39 -28.45 24.48 -8.88
CA ILE A 39 -27.68 23.41 -9.55
C ILE A 39 -26.21 23.41 -9.12
N THR A 40 -25.60 24.58 -8.91
CA THR A 40 -24.20 24.65 -8.47
C THR A 40 -24.01 24.10 -7.06
N VAL A 41 -24.95 24.33 -6.14
CA VAL A 41 -24.92 23.74 -4.79
C VAL A 41 -25.06 22.22 -4.86
N VAL A 42 -25.97 21.70 -5.69
CA VAL A 42 -26.15 20.26 -5.88
C VAL A 42 -24.89 19.62 -6.48
N LEU A 43 -24.35 20.19 -7.56
CA LEU A 43 -23.11 19.70 -8.18
C LEU A 43 -21.94 19.76 -7.22
N ALA A 44 -21.79 20.85 -6.45
CA ALA A 44 -20.76 20.95 -5.43
C ALA A 44 -20.91 19.87 -4.34
N GLY A 45 -22.13 19.55 -3.92
CA GLY A 45 -22.41 18.46 -2.98
C GLY A 45 -22.04 17.08 -3.52
N VAL A 46 -22.44 16.77 -4.76
CA VAL A 46 -22.09 15.50 -5.43
C VAL A 46 -20.57 15.38 -5.61
N ILE A 47 -19.93 16.45 -6.09
CA ILE A 47 -18.47 16.50 -6.25
C ILE A 47 -17.77 16.37 -4.90
N TYR A 48 -18.28 16.97 -3.81
CA TYR A 48 -17.69 16.85 -2.48
C TYR A 48 -17.68 15.40 -1.98
N VAL A 49 -18.80 14.68 -2.11
CA VAL A 49 -18.89 13.27 -1.72
C VAL A 49 -18.01 12.39 -2.60
N TRP A 50 -17.99 12.65 -3.92
CA TRP A 50 -17.16 11.89 -4.86
C TRP A 50 -15.65 12.16 -4.67
N ALA A 51 -15.27 13.42 -4.43
CA ALA A 51 -13.91 13.81 -4.11
C ALA A 51 -13.44 13.24 -2.77
N GLY A 52 -14.31 13.12 -1.76
CA GLY A 52 -14.02 12.41 -0.51
C GLY A 52 -13.68 10.94 -0.76
N SER A 53 -14.46 10.26 -1.61
CA SER A 53 -14.18 8.87 -2.00
C SER A 53 -12.86 8.72 -2.77
N LEU A 54 -12.45 9.70 -3.57
CA LEU A 54 -11.14 9.69 -4.25
C LEU A 54 -10.00 10.05 -3.30
N ALA A 55 -10.21 10.98 -2.36
CA ALA A 55 -9.23 11.33 -1.36
C ALA A 55 -8.89 10.12 -0.47
N ASP A 56 -9.89 9.30 -0.11
CA ASP A 56 -9.68 8.04 0.58
C ASP A 56 -9.02 6.95 -0.28
N THR A 57 -8.98 7.10 -1.62
CA THR A 57 -8.22 6.17 -2.48
C THR A 57 -6.73 6.53 -2.61
N ASN A 58 -6.29 7.65 -2.02
CA ASN A 58 -4.89 8.08 -2.05
C ASN A 58 -4.07 7.61 -0.85
N VAL A 59 -4.62 6.72 -0.01
CA VAL A 59 -3.78 5.75 0.68
C VAL A 59 -3.25 4.85 -0.42
N LYS A 60 -2.01 5.10 -0.88
CA LYS A 60 -1.17 4.02 -1.43
C LYS A 60 -1.32 2.87 -0.45
N GLY A 61 -2.20 1.93 -0.79
CA GLY A 61 -2.70 0.96 0.16
C GLY A 61 -1.53 0.27 0.81
N VAL A 62 -1.63 0.00 2.11
CA VAL A 62 -0.67 -0.85 2.81
C VAL A 62 -0.34 -2.03 1.90
N PRO A 63 0.95 -2.25 1.56
CA PRO A 63 1.31 -3.29 0.63
C PRO A 63 0.68 -4.62 1.02
N ARG A 64 0.05 -5.29 0.06
CA ARG A 64 -0.55 -6.61 0.29
C ARG A 64 0.54 -7.66 0.17
N MET A 65 0.96 -8.19 1.32
CA MET A 65 1.92 -9.27 1.42
C MET A 65 1.35 -10.38 2.30
N THR A 66 1.72 -11.61 1.97
CA THR A 66 1.46 -12.78 2.82
C THR A 66 2.80 -13.33 3.29
N PHE A 67 2.81 -13.77 4.54
CA PHE A 67 4.00 -14.26 5.20
C PHE A 67 3.74 -15.63 5.79
N GLN A 68 4.75 -16.48 5.75
CA GLN A 68 4.83 -17.70 6.52
C GLN A 68 5.97 -17.54 7.52
N ALA A 69 5.73 -17.97 8.76
CA ALA A 69 6.73 -17.88 9.80
C ALA A 69 6.95 -19.25 10.43
N GLU A 70 8.21 -19.58 10.75
CA GLU A 70 8.59 -20.82 11.41
C GLU A 70 9.73 -20.59 12.40
N ALA A 71 9.74 -21.39 13.47
CA ALA A 71 10.86 -21.47 14.39
C ALA A 71 11.78 -22.61 13.95
N ASN A 72 13.07 -22.34 13.79
CA ASN A 72 14.07 -23.33 13.45
C ASN A 72 15.07 -23.49 14.61
N THR A 73 14.99 -24.65 15.24
CA THR A 73 15.86 -25.07 16.36
C THR A 73 16.58 -26.38 16.02
N ALA A 74 16.81 -26.64 14.73
CA ALA A 74 17.35 -27.93 14.26
C ALA A 74 18.88 -28.01 14.38
N ASP A 75 19.57 -26.87 14.50
CA ASP A 75 21.02 -26.85 14.70
C ASP A 75 21.39 -27.37 16.10
N ALA A 76 22.52 -28.05 16.22
CA ALA A 76 23.03 -28.51 17.50
C ALA A 76 23.55 -27.34 18.36
N ASP A 77 24.06 -26.29 17.71
CA ASP A 77 24.44 -25.05 18.38
C ASP A 77 23.20 -24.17 18.55
N GLN A 78 22.80 -23.97 19.80
CA GLN A 78 21.70 -23.08 20.15
C GLN A 78 21.92 -21.67 19.61
N ALA A 79 23.17 -21.20 19.48
CA ALA A 79 23.48 -19.88 18.94
C ALA A 79 22.97 -19.69 17.50
N ASN A 80 22.79 -20.77 16.74
CA ASN A 80 22.28 -20.73 15.37
C ASN A 80 20.76 -20.86 15.28
N TRP A 81 20.04 -20.96 16.39
CA TRP A 81 18.58 -21.04 16.36
C TRP A 81 17.96 -19.70 15.99
N PHE A 82 16.92 -19.76 15.16
CA PHE A 82 16.28 -18.55 14.63
C PHE A 82 14.80 -18.73 14.36
N TRP A 83 14.08 -17.61 14.40
CA TRP A 83 12.79 -17.48 13.73
C TRP A 83 13.01 -17.02 12.31
N MET A 84 12.32 -17.66 11.37
CA MET A 84 12.33 -17.29 9.97
C MET A 84 10.94 -16.80 9.57
N ILE A 85 10.91 -15.66 8.88
CA ILE A 85 9.71 -15.10 8.26
C ILE A 85 9.98 -15.06 6.76
N LYS A 86 9.23 -15.87 6.00
CA LYS A 86 9.27 -15.91 4.55
C LYS A 86 8.09 -15.15 3.96
N ALA A 87 8.35 -14.25 3.03
CA ALA A 87 7.31 -13.70 2.19
C ALA A 87 6.85 -14.77 1.18
N THR A 88 5.58 -15.18 1.27
CA THR A 88 4.99 -16.20 0.39
C THR A 88 4.16 -15.61 -0.73
N TYR A 89 3.82 -14.33 -0.64
CA TYR A 89 3.15 -13.60 -1.70
C TYR A 89 3.41 -12.10 -1.55
N ALA A 90 3.67 -11.42 -2.65
CA ALA A 90 3.77 -9.97 -2.71
C ALA A 90 3.00 -9.47 -3.94
N ALA A 91 1.98 -8.62 -3.73
CA ALA A 91 1.24 -8.03 -4.86
C ALA A 91 2.15 -7.12 -5.72
N THR A 92 3.09 -6.45 -5.07
CA THR A 92 4.11 -5.60 -5.70
C THR A 92 5.42 -5.73 -4.92
N PRO A 93 6.57 -5.87 -5.60
CA PRO A 93 7.88 -5.80 -4.93
C PRO A 93 8.06 -4.48 -4.19
N LEU A 94 8.55 -4.54 -2.95
CA LEU A 94 8.83 -3.37 -2.13
C LEU A 94 10.32 -3.06 -2.14
N ALA A 95 10.70 -1.79 -1.99
CA ALA A 95 12.10 -1.46 -1.82
C ALA A 95 12.60 -1.97 -0.46
N THR A 96 13.69 -2.73 -0.43
CA THR A 96 14.26 -3.33 0.79
C THR A 96 14.58 -2.29 1.86
N GLN A 97 15.04 -1.10 1.44
CA GLN A 97 15.29 0.06 2.30
C GLN A 97 14.06 0.63 3.02
N ALA A 98 12.85 0.33 2.53
CA ALA A 98 11.59 0.77 3.12
C ALA A 98 11.05 -0.23 4.14
N ILE A 99 11.67 -1.41 4.27
CA ILE A 99 11.26 -2.41 5.25
C ILE A 99 12.07 -2.23 6.53
N VAL A 100 11.33 -2.07 7.63
CA VAL A 100 11.86 -1.94 8.98
C VAL A 100 11.34 -3.11 9.79
N VAL A 101 12.25 -3.80 10.47
CA VAL A 101 11.90 -4.87 11.41
C VAL A 101 12.31 -4.42 12.79
N SER A 102 11.36 -4.41 13.70
CA SER A 102 11.59 -4.16 15.12
C SER A 102 11.20 -5.37 15.92
N VAL A 103 12.03 -5.70 16.90
CA VAL A 103 11.78 -6.77 17.84
C VAL A 103 11.89 -6.25 19.27
N GLN A 104 11.07 -6.80 20.15
CA GLN A 104 11.02 -6.44 21.56
C GLN A 104 10.94 -7.71 22.40
N TRP A 105 11.79 -7.83 23.41
CA TRP A 105 11.75 -8.94 24.35
C TRP A 105 12.02 -8.45 25.77
N THR A 106 11.88 -9.34 26.75
CA THR A 106 12.26 -9.06 28.14
C THR A 106 13.32 -10.05 28.57
N ASN A 107 14.44 -9.55 29.09
CA ASN A 107 15.52 -10.34 29.68
C ASN A 107 15.71 -9.95 31.16
N ALA A 108 16.76 -10.47 31.81
CA ALA A 108 17.05 -10.18 33.21
C ALA A 108 17.35 -8.69 33.47
N SER A 109 17.81 -7.98 32.43
CA SER A 109 18.10 -6.56 32.44
C SER A 109 16.87 -5.67 32.15
N GLY A 110 15.69 -6.26 31.91
CA GLY A 110 14.44 -5.57 31.63
C GLY A 110 13.99 -5.70 30.17
N GLN A 111 13.20 -4.73 29.70
CA GLN A 111 12.70 -4.73 28.32
C GLN A 111 13.82 -4.31 27.36
N GLN A 112 14.04 -5.13 26.34
CA GLN A 112 14.98 -4.88 25.25
C GLN A 112 14.21 -4.53 23.99
N PHE A 113 14.83 -3.70 23.16
CA PHE A 113 14.29 -3.30 21.85
C PHE A 113 15.43 -3.24 20.84
N TYR A 114 15.23 -3.89 19.70
CA TYR A 114 16.16 -3.84 18.58
C TYR A 114 15.36 -3.53 17.31
N GLN A 115 15.83 -2.57 16.51
CA GLN A 115 15.19 -2.22 15.25
C GLN A 115 16.26 -2.01 14.19
N THR A 116 16.04 -2.58 13.02
CA THR A 116 16.90 -2.37 11.86
C THR A 116 16.09 -2.17 10.58
N GLN A 117 16.74 -1.53 9.62
CA GLN A 117 16.27 -1.49 8.23
C GLN A 117 17.01 -2.56 7.46
N MET A 118 16.34 -3.27 6.54
CA MET A 118 16.99 -4.38 5.83
C MET A 118 18.13 -3.92 4.90
N ALA A 119 18.06 -2.69 4.40
CA ALA A 119 19.11 -2.08 3.57
C ALA A 119 19.07 -0.54 3.70
N PRO A 120 19.65 0.07 4.74
CA PRO A 120 19.59 1.51 4.95
C PRO A 120 20.33 2.30 3.84
N TYR A 121 19.75 3.43 3.42
CA TYR A 121 20.37 4.41 2.51
C TYR A 121 20.13 5.84 3.05
N PRO A 122 21.13 6.76 3.04
CA PRO A 122 22.43 6.72 2.38
C PRO A 122 23.57 6.24 3.30
N GLY A 123 24.37 5.28 2.84
CA GLY A 123 25.49 4.69 3.61
C GLY A 123 25.73 3.20 3.33
N GLY A 124 24.76 2.51 2.73
CA GLY A 124 24.80 1.07 2.50
C GLY A 124 24.38 0.30 3.75
N ASP A 125 24.49 -1.03 3.68
CA ASP A 125 24.19 -1.93 4.79
C ASP A 125 25.28 -1.89 5.86
N SER A 126 25.30 -0.80 6.65
CA SER A 126 26.29 -0.56 7.71
C SER A 126 26.22 -1.57 8.84
N GLU A 127 25.04 -2.17 9.04
CA GLU A 127 24.84 -3.23 10.03
C GLU A 127 25.23 -4.61 9.48
N MET A 128 25.43 -4.77 8.16
CA MET A 128 25.65 -6.07 7.51
C MET A 128 24.47 -7.04 7.73
N VAL A 129 23.24 -6.55 7.61
CA VAL A 129 21.99 -7.32 7.72
C VAL A 129 21.67 -8.07 6.43
N TYR A 130 22.00 -7.49 5.27
CA TYR A 130 21.69 -8.01 3.95
C TYR A 130 22.61 -9.16 3.52
N GLY A 131 22.02 -10.22 2.96
CA GLY A 131 22.73 -11.40 2.51
C GLY A 131 23.40 -12.15 3.66
N ARG A 132 22.82 -12.09 4.86
CA ARG A 132 23.33 -12.76 6.06
C ARG A 132 22.28 -13.67 6.67
N VAL A 133 22.78 -14.68 7.36
CA VAL A 133 22.01 -15.65 8.14
C VAL A 133 22.63 -15.75 9.54
N PRO A 134 21.87 -16.25 10.53
CA PRO A 134 22.37 -16.44 11.90
C PRO A 134 23.68 -17.23 12.01
N SER A 135 23.96 -18.16 11.09
CA SER A 135 25.19 -18.95 11.11
C SER A 135 26.45 -18.17 10.67
N ASN A 136 26.30 -17.03 9.99
CA ASN A 136 27.43 -16.23 9.48
C ASN A 136 27.41 -14.76 9.91
N SER A 137 26.46 -14.36 10.74
CA SER A 137 26.35 -13.00 11.28
C SER A 137 25.89 -13.02 12.74
N PRO A 138 26.51 -12.20 13.62
CA PRO A 138 26.08 -12.06 15.01
C PRO A 138 24.86 -11.15 15.17
N ASN A 139 24.38 -10.50 14.11
CA ASN A 139 23.27 -9.54 14.20
C ASN A 139 21.96 -10.22 14.59
N MET A 140 21.18 -9.55 15.43
CA MET A 140 19.89 -10.05 15.89
C MET A 140 18.93 -10.30 14.74
N ILE A 141 18.88 -9.39 13.76
CA ILE A 141 18.05 -9.50 12.57
C ILE A 141 18.97 -9.56 11.35
N THR A 142 18.71 -10.52 10.46
CA THR A 142 19.37 -10.61 9.15
C THR A 142 18.34 -10.83 8.05
N PHE A 143 18.71 -10.50 6.82
CA PHE A 143 17.83 -10.57 5.65
C PHE A 143 18.53 -11.33 4.52
N PHE A 144 17.78 -12.20 3.86
CA PHE A 144 18.21 -12.93 2.69
C PHE A 144 17.20 -12.73 1.56
N ASP A 145 17.68 -12.12 0.48
CA ASP A 145 16.95 -11.85 -0.75
C ASP A 145 17.12 -13.03 -1.71
N ASP A 146 16.03 -13.52 -2.29
CA ASP A 146 16.06 -14.47 -3.41
C ASP A 146 16.24 -13.69 -4.73
N LEU A 147 17.45 -13.19 -4.92
CA LEU A 147 17.75 -12.26 -6.00
C LEU A 147 17.98 -12.98 -7.34
N ASP A 148 17.07 -12.83 -8.30
CA ASP A 148 17.29 -13.23 -9.69
C ASP A 148 17.78 -12.05 -10.56
N CYS A 149 19.08 -12.03 -10.82
CA CYS A 149 19.73 -11.00 -11.65
C CYS A 149 19.78 -11.34 -13.15
N ALA A 150 19.00 -12.30 -13.66
CA ALA A 150 19.16 -12.78 -15.04
C ALA A 150 18.90 -11.75 -16.15
N SER A 151 18.25 -10.61 -15.88
CA SER A 151 17.76 -9.72 -16.96
C SER A 151 17.88 -8.20 -16.73
N GLY A 152 18.64 -7.72 -15.74
CA GLY A 152 18.77 -6.27 -15.50
C GLY A 152 19.72 -5.86 -14.38
N PRO A 153 19.78 -4.56 -14.02
CA PRO A 153 20.53 -4.11 -12.86
C PRO A 153 19.97 -4.78 -11.59
N CYS A 154 20.83 -5.43 -10.82
CA CYS A 154 20.48 -6.09 -9.56
C CYS A 154 20.01 -5.04 -8.54
N ILE A 155 18.69 -4.83 -8.46
CA ILE A 155 18.06 -4.00 -7.44
C ILE A 155 17.46 -4.96 -6.42
N THR A 156 17.87 -4.83 -5.16
CA THR A 156 17.24 -5.59 -4.08
C THR A 156 15.82 -5.08 -3.85
N THR A 157 14.88 -6.01 -3.79
CA THR A 157 13.48 -5.74 -3.47
C THR A 157 13.00 -6.79 -2.50
N PHE A 158 12.11 -6.41 -1.60
CA PHE A 158 11.38 -7.34 -0.76
C PHE A 158 10.14 -7.87 -1.49
N ASN A 159 10.17 -9.13 -1.92
CA ASN A 159 9.16 -9.81 -2.72
C ASN A 159 8.93 -11.28 -2.25
N GLU A 160 8.26 -12.08 -3.07
CA GLU A 160 8.00 -13.49 -2.77
C GLU A 160 9.28 -14.33 -2.85
N GLY A 161 9.57 -15.11 -1.80
CA GLY A 161 10.78 -15.93 -1.71
C GLY A 161 11.75 -15.44 -0.64
N ASP A 162 11.70 -14.14 -0.35
CA ASP A 162 12.59 -13.48 0.59
C ASP A 162 12.36 -13.89 2.04
N ARG A 163 13.45 -13.87 2.81
CA ARG A 163 13.49 -14.39 4.17
C ARG A 163 14.13 -13.40 5.12
N ILE A 164 13.44 -13.17 6.22
CA ILE A 164 13.93 -12.46 7.40
C ILE A 164 14.29 -13.51 8.44
N TYR A 165 15.47 -13.40 9.01
CA TYR A 165 15.92 -14.25 10.10
C TYR A 165 16.08 -13.40 11.35
N ILE A 166 15.63 -13.95 12.48
CA ILE A 166 15.73 -13.33 13.79
C ILE A 166 16.34 -14.35 14.74
N ARG A 167 17.47 -14.01 15.35
CA ARG A 167 18.17 -14.90 16.28
C ARG A 167 17.33 -15.12 17.54
N MET A 168 17.37 -16.34 18.09
CA MET A 168 16.68 -16.68 19.33
C MET A 168 17.48 -16.38 20.59
N ASN A 169 18.77 -16.04 20.48
CA ASN A 169 19.63 -15.78 21.63
C ASN A 169 20.03 -14.31 21.69
N ASP A 170 20.01 -13.81 22.91
CA ASP A 170 20.55 -12.54 23.35
C ASP A 170 21.79 -12.78 24.24
N ASN A 171 22.41 -11.72 24.73
CA ASN A 171 23.54 -11.77 25.66
C ASN A 171 23.22 -12.55 26.96
N ASP A 172 21.96 -12.58 27.38
CA ASP A 172 21.47 -13.29 28.57
C ASP A 172 21.00 -14.74 28.27
N GLY A 173 21.12 -15.20 27.01
CA GLY A 173 20.72 -16.53 26.57
C GLY A 173 19.43 -16.54 25.74
N LEU A 174 18.69 -17.66 25.80
CA LEU A 174 17.53 -17.91 24.95
C LEU A 174 16.34 -17.00 25.30
N ILE A 175 15.81 -16.31 24.29
CA ILE A 175 14.66 -15.43 24.41
C ILE A 175 13.38 -16.27 24.49
N GLN A 176 12.62 -16.11 25.58
CA GLN A 176 11.40 -16.87 25.83
C GLN A 176 10.17 -16.29 25.12
N ASN A 177 10.06 -14.96 25.10
CA ASN A 177 8.96 -14.24 24.47
C ASN A 177 9.54 -13.06 23.70
N LEU A 178 9.24 -12.99 22.41
CA LEU A 178 9.66 -11.94 21.51
C LEU A 178 8.44 -11.44 20.73
N GLU A 179 8.22 -10.14 20.75
CA GLU A 179 7.26 -9.47 19.88
C GLU A 179 8.01 -8.94 18.65
N ILE A 180 7.52 -9.24 17.45
CA ILE A 180 8.14 -8.87 16.18
C ILE A 180 7.15 -8.03 15.39
N HIS A 181 7.60 -6.88 14.88
CA HIS A 181 6.84 -6.08 13.93
C HIS A 181 7.62 -5.91 12.64
N VAL A 182 6.99 -6.29 11.53
CA VAL A 182 7.46 -6.04 10.18
C VAL A 182 6.68 -4.84 9.64
N GLN A 183 7.39 -3.76 9.32
CA GLN A 183 6.81 -2.49 8.95
C GLN A 183 7.32 -2.02 7.59
N TYR A 184 6.43 -1.42 6.81
CA TYR A 184 6.75 -0.68 5.61
C TYR A 184 6.73 0.82 5.91
N LYS A 185 7.89 1.47 5.79
CA LYS A 185 8.07 2.89 6.07
C LYS A 185 8.60 3.60 4.84
N VAL A 186 7.79 4.49 4.29
CA VAL A 186 8.21 5.36 3.19
C VAL A 186 9.15 6.45 3.75
N PRO A 187 10.24 6.83 3.06
CA PRO A 187 11.08 7.94 3.46
C PRO A 187 10.25 9.21 3.68
N ARG A 188 10.28 9.76 4.90
CA ARG A 188 9.48 10.93 5.33
C ARG A 188 7.94 10.75 5.26
N GLY A 189 7.45 9.51 5.17
CA GLY A 189 6.03 9.19 5.12
C GLY A 189 5.53 8.43 6.36
N ALA A 190 4.28 8.00 6.30
CA ALA A 190 3.69 7.11 7.28
C ALA A 190 4.37 5.73 7.30
N ALA A 191 4.35 5.09 8.47
CA ALA A 191 4.73 3.69 8.64
C ALA A 191 3.48 2.83 8.70
N TYR A 192 3.51 1.69 8.01
CA TYR A 192 2.41 0.74 7.96
C TYR A 192 2.89 -0.61 8.49
N VAL A 193 2.16 -1.21 9.42
CA VAL A 193 2.46 -2.55 9.90
C VAL A 193 2.01 -3.54 8.84
N LEU A 194 2.97 -4.30 8.30
CA LEU A 194 2.68 -5.38 7.35
C LEU A 194 2.24 -6.64 8.10
N LYS A 195 2.95 -6.95 9.19
CA LYS A 195 2.66 -8.11 10.04
C LYS A 195 3.25 -7.92 11.43
N GLN A 196 2.58 -8.49 12.42
CA GLN A 196 3.07 -8.65 13.77
C GLN A 196 3.08 -10.13 14.12
N TYR A 197 4.07 -10.54 14.90
CA TYR A 197 4.21 -11.88 15.41
C TYR A 197 4.52 -11.88 16.89
N ASP A 198 4.00 -12.88 17.58
CA ASP A 198 4.47 -13.30 18.90
C ASP A 198 5.25 -14.60 18.76
N ALA A 199 6.49 -14.58 19.24
CA ALA A 199 7.44 -15.66 19.06
C ALA A 199 7.92 -16.21 20.41
N THR A 200 8.02 -17.53 20.45
CA THR A 200 8.59 -18.37 21.50
C THR A 200 9.59 -19.32 20.85
N PRO A 201 10.51 -19.96 21.59
CA PRO A 201 11.52 -20.83 20.99
C PRO A 201 10.97 -21.93 20.07
N ASN A 202 9.74 -22.38 20.31
CA ASN A 202 9.11 -23.49 19.56
C ASN A 202 7.99 -23.04 18.61
N SER A 203 7.61 -21.76 18.60
CA SER A 203 6.46 -21.30 17.81
C SER A 203 6.54 -19.80 17.53
N ILE A 204 6.07 -19.42 16.34
CA ILE A 204 5.86 -18.04 15.92
C ILE A 204 4.45 -17.92 15.34
N ARG A 205 3.68 -16.92 15.76
CA ARG A 205 2.26 -16.78 15.42
C ARG A 205 1.89 -15.35 15.07
#